data_AF-A0A438II53-F1
#
_entry.id   AF-A0A438II53-F1
#
_cell.length_a   1.000
_cell.length_b   1.000
_cell.length_c   1.000
_cell.angle_alpha   90.00
_cell.angle_beta   90.00
_cell.angle_gamma   90.00
#
_symmetry.space_group_name_H-M   'P 1'
#
loop_
_entity.id
_entity.type
_entity.pdbx_description
1 polymer ?
#
loop_
_entity_poly.entity_id
_entity_poly.type
_entity_poly.pdbx_seq_one_letter_code
_entity_poly.pdbx_strand_id
1 'polypeptide(L)'
;MLFRIGKRSKPNISTPKLPPGPWKLPLIGNLHQLVGSLPHHSLKDLAEKYGPLMHLQLGQVSTLVVSSPQIAKEVMKTHDLNFAQRPHLLVTRIVTYDSTDIAFAPYGDYWRQLRKICVIELLSAKRVRSFQLIRKEEVSNLIRFIDSCSRFSIDLREKISSFTFAVISKAALGKEFKEQDSLESVLKEGRKLASGFCLADVYPSVKWIHLISGMRHKLEKLHDRIDGILQIIVDESTEREWKKEQAS
;
A
#
# COMPACT_ATOMS: atom_id res chain seq x y z
N MET A 1 65.18 6.91 -14.27
CA MET A 1 64.63 7.35 -12.97
C MET A 1 63.26 6.71 -12.77
N LEU A 2 63.15 5.81 -11.79
CA LEU A 2 61.92 5.11 -11.42
C LEU A 2 61.15 5.95 -10.38
N PHE A 3 60.00 6.49 -10.74
CA PHE A 3 59.08 7.11 -9.78
C PHE A 3 58.06 6.08 -9.29
N ARG A 4 58.29 5.56 -8.08
CA ARG A 4 57.30 4.80 -7.31
C ARG A 4 56.18 5.76 -6.87
N ILE A 5 55.02 5.65 -7.50
CA ILE A 5 53.79 6.29 -7.01
C ILE A 5 53.36 5.53 -5.76
N GLY A 6 53.55 6.14 -4.59
CA GLY A 6 53.10 5.62 -3.32
C GLY A 6 51.59 5.39 -3.32
N LYS A 7 51.17 4.17 -2.95
CA LYS A 7 49.77 3.88 -2.65
C LYS A 7 49.32 4.81 -1.52
N ARG A 8 48.51 5.82 -1.84
CA ARG A 8 47.69 6.52 -0.85
C ARG A 8 46.82 5.47 -0.16
N SER A 9 47.01 5.28 1.14
CA SER A 9 46.09 4.50 1.96
C SER A 9 44.71 5.14 1.86
N LYS A 10 43.74 4.41 1.30
CA LYS A 10 42.33 4.82 1.39
C LYS A 10 42.00 4.96 2.88
N PRO A 11 41.29 6.03 3.30
CA PRO A 11 40.80 6.09 4.67
C PRO A 11 39.91 4.86 4.91
N ASN A 12 40.14 4.15 6.02
CA ASN A 12 39.23 3.11 6.51
C ASN A 12 37.88 3.78 6.80
N ILE A 13 36.99 3.81 5.82
CA ILE A 13 35.57 4.06 6.05
C ILE A 13 35.12 2.86 6.88
N SER A 14 34.97 3.05 8.19
CA SER A 14 34.34 2.08 9.06
C SER A 14 32.98 1.75 8.43
N THR A 15 32.82 0.50 7.98
CA THR A 15 31.52 0.04 7.51
C THR A 15 30.52 0.25 8.64
N PRO A 16 29.43 1.00 8.43
CA PRO A 16 28.43 1.18 9.47
C PRO A 16 27.98 -0.19 9.94
N LYS A 17 28.10 -0.47 11.25
CA LYS A 17 27.65 -1.73 11.81
C LYS A 17 26.13 -1.78 11.64
N LEU A 18 25.65 -2.73 10.86
CA LEU A 18 24.21 -3.00 10.76
C LEU A 18 23.67 -3.44 12.12
N PRO A 19 22.38 -3.21 12.40
CA PRO A 19 21.72 -3.79 13.56
C PRO A 19 21.87 -5.31 13.60
N PRO A 20 21.74 -5.93 14.79
CA PRO A 20 21.78 -7.39 14.91
C PRO A 20 20.69 -8.04 14.07
N GLY A 21 20.84 -9.32 13.77
CA GLY A 21 19.83 -10.05 13.01
C GLY A 21 20.15 -11.54 12.91
N PRO A 22 19.16 -12.34 12.50
CA PRO A 22 19.37 -13.75 12.27
C PRO A 22 20.38 -14.01 11.15
N TRP A 23 20.99 -15.19 11.22
CA TRP A 23 21.88 -15.67 10.17
C TRP A 23 21.17 -15.78 8.82
N LYS A 24 21.91 -15.48 7.75
CA LYS A 24 21.41 -15.34 6.38
C LYS A 24 21.90 -16.49 5.53
N LEU A 25 21.00 -17.08 4.73
CA LEU A 25 21.39 -18.03 3.70
C LEU A 25 21.93 -17.31 2.46
N PRO A 26 22.85 -17.92 1.70
CA PRO A 26 23.25 -17.41 0.38
C PRO A 26 22.03 -17.20 -0.52
N LEU A 27 22.07 -16.15 -1.35
CA LEU A 27 21.03 -15.75 -2.32
C LEU A 27 19.71 -15.28 -1.71
N ILE A 28 19.08 -16.09 -0.85
CA ILE A 28 17.73 -15.83 -0.31
C ILE A 28 17.73 -14.99 0.98
N GLY A 29 18.87 -14.89 1.67
CA GLY A 29 18.97 -14.19 2.94
C GLY A 29 18.09 -14.81 4.03
N ASN A 30 17.21 -14.02 4.61
CA ASN A 30 16.32 -14.36 5.72
C ASN A 30 14.91 -14.78 5.26
N LEU A 31 14.64 -14.89 3.95
CA LEU A 31 13.31 -15.27 3.44
C LEU A 31 12.79 -16.59 4.03
N HIS A 32 13.69 -17.56 4.22
CA HIS A 32 13.38 -18.87 4.79
C HIS A 32 12.77 -18.82 6.20
N GLN A 33 13.00 -17.72 6.94
CA GLN A 33 12.50 -17.55 8.31
C GLN A 33 11.08 -16.98 8.36
N LEU A 34 10.56 -16.53 7.22
CA LEU A 34 9.22 -15.96 7.08
C LEU A 34 8.24 -16.95 6.41
N VAL A 35 8.68 -18.19 6.15
CA VAL A 35 7.85 -19.22 5.53
C VAL A 35 7.02 -19.93 6.59
N GLY A 36 5.74 -20.20 6.28
CA GLY A 36 4.86 -21.07 7.08
C GLY A 36 3.98 -20.36 8.11
N SER A 37 4.37 -19.18 8.58
CA SER A 37 3.56 -18.33 9.47
C SER A 37 3.28 -16.96 8.87
N LEU A 38 2.35 -16.22 9.47
CA LEU A 38 2.10 -14.83 9.08
C LEU A 38 3.39 -14.01 9.30
N PRO A 39 3.87 -13.22 8.32
CA PRO A 39 5.17 -12.56 8.42
C PRO A 39 5.32 -11.70 9.67
N HIS A 40 4.28 -10.98 10.09
CA HIS A 40 4.33 -10.14 11.29
C HIS A 40 4.46 -10.94 12.60
N HIS A 41 4.01 -12.20 12.66
CA HIS A 41 4.28 -13.08 13.80
C HIS A 41 5.74 -13.53 13.81
N SER A 42 6.27 -14.02 12.68
CA SER A 42 7.68 -14.37 12.56
C SER A 42 8.61 -13.21 12.92
N LEU A 43 8.26 -12.01 12.46
CA LEU A 43 9.02 -10.79 12.76
C LEU A 43 8.98 -10.43 14.25
N LYS A 44 7.85 -10.65 14.92
CA LYS A 44 7.72 -10.47 16.37
C LYS A 44 8.63 -11.45 17.11
N ASP A 45 8.55 -12.74 16.78
CA ASP A 45 9.34 -13.79 17.46
C ASP A 45 10.85 -13.58 17.23
N LEU A 46 11.23 -13.13 16.04
CA LEU A 46 12.61 -12.73 15.74
C LEU A 46 13.02 -11.48 16.55
N ALA A 47 12.16 -10.48 16.69
CA ALA A 47 12.46 -9.28 17.48
C ALA A 47 12.63 -9.60 18.98
N GLU A 48 11.91 -10.59 19.52
CA GLU A 48 12.11 -11.08 20.89
C GLU A 48 13.52 -11.67 21.10
N LYS A 49 14.12 -12.24 20.04
CA LYS A 49 15.46 -12.85 20.07
C LYS A 49 16.60 -11.88 19.74
N TYR A 50 16.43 -11.03 18.72
CA TYR A 50 17.49 -10.17 18.17
C TYR A 50 17.38 -8.71 18.62
N GLY A 51 16.29 -8.35 19.30
CA GLY A 51 16.05 -7.02 19.84
C GLY A 51 15.11 -6.17 18.99
N PRO A 52 14.75 -4.98 19.50
CA PRO A 52 13.68 -4.13 18.95
C PRO A 52 14.06 -3.40 17.64
N LEU A 53 15.32 -3.48 17.22
CA LEU A 53 15.79 -3.02 15.93
C LEU A 53 16.72 -4.11 15.37
N MET A 54 16.28 -4.75 14.30
CA MET A 54 17.05 -5.81 13.66
C MET A 54 17.14 -5.65 12.15
N HIS A 55 18.15 -6.26 11.56
CA HIS A 55 18.37 -6.28 10.12
C HIS A 55 17.99 -7.65 9.54
N LEU A 56 17.23 -7.62 8.45
CA LEU A 56 16.94 -8.76 7.60
C LEU A 56 17.38 -8.47 6.16
N GLN A 57 17.83 -9.51 5.48
CA GLN A 57 18.12 -9.50 4.05
C GLN A 57 17.05 -10.33 3.34
N LEU A 58 16.15 -9.69 2.60
CA LEU A 58 15.07 -10.37 1.86
C LEU A 58 15.46 -10.47 0.39
N GLY A 59 16.08 -11.59 -0.01
CA GLY A 59 16.74 -11.68 -1.32
C GLY A 59 17.82 -10.61 -1.46
N GLN A 60 17.64 -9.66 -2.37
CA GLN A 60 18.51 -8.50 -2.58
C GLN A 60 18.13 -7.27 -1.76
N VAL A 61 16.96 -7.26 -1.12
CA VAL A 61 16.44 -6.11 -0.40
C VAL A 61 16.94 -6.12 1.05
N SER A 62 17.62 -5.02 1.43
CA SER A 62 18.02 -4.78 2.82
C SER A 62 16.84 -4.19 3.60
N THR A 63 16.46 -4.84 4.70
CA THR A 63 15.26 -4.50 5.47
C THR A 63 15.61 -4.28 6.94
N LEU A 64 15.16 -3.16 7.49
CA LEU A 64 15.17 -2.91 8.92
C LEU A 64 13.80 -3.22 9.51
N VAL A 65 13.78 -3.94 10.63
CA VAL A 65 12.56 -4.26 11.36
C VAL A 65 12.60 -3.50 12.68
N VAL A 66 11.55 -2.72 12.91
CA VAL A 66 11.40 -1.86 14.09
C VAL A 66 10.24 -2.39 14.91
N SER A 67 10.53 -2.75 16.17
CA SER A 67 9.60 -3.42 17.07
C SER A 67 9.53 -2.75 18.45
N SER A 68 9.87 -1.46 18.54
CA SER A 68 9.65 -0.65 19.75
C SER A 68 9.01 0.70 19.45
N PRO A 69 8.14 1.23 20.35
CA PRO A 69 7.55 2.56 20.18
C PRO A 69 8.57 3.69 20.09
N GLN A 70 9.67 3.59 20.85
CA GLN A 70 10.73 4.61 20.89
C GLN A 70 11.42 4.71 19.53
N ILE A 71 11.84 3.58 18.94
CA ILE A 71 12.51 3.58 17.63
C ILE A 71 11.52 3.88 16.51
N ALA A 72 10.26 3.42 16.62
CA ALA A 72 9.21 3.79 15.68
C ALA A 72 8.98 5.31 15.65
N LYS A 73 9.05 6.00 16.80
CA LYS A 73 8.99 7.46 16.87
C LYS A 73 10.17 8.10 16.14
N GLU A 74 11.39 7.58 16.30
CA GLU A 74 12.56 8.08 15.58
C GLU A 74 12.38 7.97 14.06
N VAL A 75 11.91 6.81 13.57
CA VAL A 75 11.71 6.56 12.13
C VAL A 75 10.53 7.35 11.56
N MET A 76 9.40 7.40 12.27
CA MET A 76 8.15 7.94 11.75
C MET A 76 7.91 9.41 12.06
N LYS A 77 8.75 10.03 12.91
CA LYS A 77 8.64 11.46 13.27
C LYS A 77 9.97 12.20 13.22
N THR A 78 10.99 11.72 13.93
CA THR A 78 12.26 12.47 14.05
C THR A 78 13.03 12.51 12.72
N HIS A 79 13.03 11.39 12.01
CA HIS A 79 13.74 11.20 10.74
C HIS A 79 12.78 10.80 9.62
N ASP A 80 11.52 11.20 9.71
CA ASP A 80 10.44 10.77 8.81
C ASP A 80 10.76 11.01 7.33
N LEU A 81 11.37 12.14 6.97
CA LEU A 81 11.77 12.45 5.60
C LEU A 81 12.82 11.47 5.05
N ASN A 82 13.73 10.96 5.89
CA ASN A 82 14.74 9.97 5.47
C ASN A 82 14.10 8.61 5.15
N PHE A 83 12.95 8.31 5.77
CA PHE A 83 12.20 7.06 5.61
C PHE A 83 10.90 7.24 4.83
N ALA A 84 10.68 8.41 4.23
CA ALA A 84 9.44 8.73 3.53
C ALA A 84 9.33 8.00 2.18
N GLN A 85 10.45 7.60 1.59
CA GLN A 85 10.46 6.89 0.31
C GLN A 85 9.81 5.51 0.43
N ARG A 86 9.05 5.14 -0.60
CA ARG A 86 8.28 3.90 -0.66
C ARG A 86 9.07 2.82 -1.41
N PRO A 87 8.92 1.54 -1.03
CA PRO A 87 9.49 0.46 -1.80
C PRO A 87 8.84 0.39 -3.19
N HIS A 88 9.65 0.06 -4.20
CA HIS A 88 9.14 -0.20 -5.54
C HIS A 88 8.55 -1.61 -5.61
N LEU A 89 7.22 -1.69 -5.68
CA LEU A 89 6.49 -2.96 -5.77
C LEU A 89 5.91 -3.13 -7.18
N LEU A 90 5.96 -4.35 -7.72
CA LEU A 90 5.45 -4.63 -9.06
C LEU A 90 3.95 -4.35 -9.18
N VAL A 91 3.18 -4.71 -8.14
CA VAL A 91 1.72 -4.51 -8.09
C VAL A 91 1.34 -3.05 -8.20
N THR A 92 1.98 -2.16 -7.44
CA THR A 92 1.67 -0.73 -7.44
C THR A 92 2.13 -0.10 -8.75
N ARG A 93 3.29 -0.52 -9.25
CA ARG A 93 3.81 -0.03 -10.53
C ARG A 93 2.84 -0.27 -11.69
N ILE A 94 2.23 -1.45 -11.75
CA ILE A 94 1.31 -1.79 -12.83
C ILE A 94 -0.08 -1.21 -12.54
N VAL A 95 -0.64 -1.49 -11.37
CA VAL A 95 -2.04 -1.21 -11.07
C VAL A 95 -2.30 0.28 -10.85
N THR A 96 -1.35 1.01 -10.25
CA THR A 96 -1.53 2.42 -9.86
C THR A 96 -0.66 3.38 -10.70
N TYR A 97 -0.57 3.13 -12.00
CA TYR A 97 0.08 4.01 -12.99
C TYR A 97 1.51 4.40 -12.56
N ASP A 98 2.42 3.43 -12.51
CA ASP A 98 3.82 3.60 -12.06
C ASP A 98 3.93 4.10 -10.60
N SER A 99 3.02 3.65 -9.72
CA SER A 99 2.94 4.06 -8.31
C SER A 99 2.68 5.56 -8.14
N THR A 100 1.79 6.16 -8.93
CA THR A 100 1.43 7.58 -8.78
C THR A 100 0.26 7.82 -7.82
N ASP A 101 -0.19 6.79 -7.10
CA ASP A 101 -1.21 6.92 -6.05
C ASP A 101 -0.66 7.55 -4.75
N ILE A 102 -1.56 7.94 -3.84
CA ILE A 102 -1.19 8.59 -2.58
C ILE A 102 -0.42 7.69 -1.60
N ALA A 103 -0.58 6.37 -1.67
CA ALA A 103 0.03 5.43 -0.73
C ALA A 103 1.46 5.07 -1.12
N PHE A 104 1.73 4.87 -2.42
CA PHE A 104 3.00 4.38 -2.94
C PHE A 104 3.82 5.38 -3.76
N ALA A 105 3.29 6.56 -4.08
CA ALA A 105 4.11 7.57 -4.77
C ALA A 105 5.36 7.96 -3.98
N PRO A 106 6.51 8.10 -4.66
CA PRO A 106 7.73 8.60 -4.05
C PRO A 106 7.48 9.96 -3.38
N TYR A 107 8.12 10.17 -2.25
CA TYR A 107 8.00 11.44 -1.55
C TYR A 107 8.63 12.55 -2.41
N GLY A 108 7.86 13.60 -2.69
CA GLY A 108 8.24 14.73 -3.55
C GLY A 108 7.09 15.73 -3.70
N ASP A 109 7.25 16.71 -4.60
CA ASP A 109 6.24 17.77 -4.81
C ASP A 109 4.88 17.22 -5.25
N TYR A 110 4.90 16.26 -6.19
CA TYR A 110 3.70 15.57 -6.65
C TYR A 110 2.92 14.94 -5.49
N TRP A 111 3.59 14.12 -4.66
CA TRP A 111 2.95 13.48 -3.51
C TRP A 111 2.44 14.49 -2.49
N ARG A 112 3.19 15.57 -2.22
CA ARG A 112 2.76 16.64 -1.31
C ARG A 112 1.48 17.31 -1.80
N GLN A 113 1.39 17.60 -3.11
CA GLN A 113 0.21 18.20 -3.72
C GLN A 113 -0.98 17.24 -3.67
N LEU A 114 -0.80 15.98 -4.06
CA LEU A 114 -1.85 14.95 -3.99
C LEU A 114 -2.38 14.78 -2.56
N ARG A 115 -1.47 14.68 -1.58
CA ARG A 115 -1.85 14.61 -0.15
C ARG A 115 -2.62 15.84 0.30
N LYS A 116 -2.21 17.04 -0.11
CA LYS A 116 -2.92 18.28 0.21
C LYS A 116 -4.34 18.26 -0.34
N ILE A 117 -4.53 17.84 -1.60
CA ILE A 117 -5.86 17.72 -2.21
C ILE A 117 -6.73 16.74 -1.41
N CYS A 118 -6.24 15.52 -1.13
CA CYS A 118 -7.00 14.54 -0.35
C CYS A 118 -7.36 15.06 1.05
N VAL A 119 -6.44 15.75 1.73
CA VAL A 119 -6.71 16.32 3.05
C VAL A 119 -7.77 17.39 2.99
N ILE A 120 -7.70 18.32 2.04
CA ILE A 120 -8.66 19.43 1.95
C ILE A 120 -10.04 18.92 1.53
N GLU A 121 -10.09 18.11 0.47
CA GLU A 121 -11.34 17.73 -0.20
C GLU A 121 -12.05 16.53 0.42
N LEU A 122 -11.34 15.63 1.09
CA LEU A 122 -11.91 14.38 1.61
C LEU A 122 -11.76 14.24 3.13
N LEU A 123 -10.59 14.58 3.67
CA LEU A 123 -10.23 14.20 5.05
C LEU A 123 -10.28 15.35 6.06
N SER A 124 -10.64 16.56 5.64
CA SER A 124 -10.75 17.71 6.54
C SER A 124 -11.94 17.52 7.49
N ALA A 125 -11.86 18.05 8.71
CA ALA A 125 -12.93 17.91 9.69
C ALA A 125 -14.28 18.44 9.18
N LYS A 126 -14.27 19.48 8.33
CA LYS A 126 -15.47 20.00 7.66
C LYS A 126 -16.06 18.96 6.69
N ARG A 127 -15.24 18.36 5.84
CA ARG A 127 -15.67 17.35 4.84
C ARG A 127 -16.13 16.05 5.50
N VAL A 128 -15.40 15.57 6.51
CA VAL A 128 -15.80 14.38 7.29
C VAL A 128 -17.16 14.58 7.97
N ARG A 129 -17.46 15.79 8.46
CA ARG A 129 -18.78 16.14 9.00
C ARG A 129 -19.86 16.20 7.92
N SER A 130 -19.58 16.75 6.74
CA SER A 130 -20.58 16.75 5.65
C SER A 130 -20.99 15.34 5.20
N PHE A 131 -20.11 14.35 5.34
CA PHE A 131 -20.42 12.95 5.04
C PHE A 131 -21.18 12.21 6.16
N GLN A 132 -21.64 12.91 7.21
CA GLN A 132 -22.35 12.28 8.33
C GLN A 132 -23.66 11.61 7.88
N LEU A 133 -24.41 12.22 6.97
CA LEU A 133 -25.68 11.66 6.49
C LEU A 133 -25.46 10.33 5.76
N ILE A 134 -24.45 10.25 4.90
CA ILE A 134 -24.03 9.01 4.21
C ILE A 134 -23.76 7.90 5.25
N ARG A 135 -22.97 8.20 6.29
CA ARG A 135 -22.69 7.19 7.33
C ARG A 135 -23.94 6.76 8.11
N LYS A 136 -24.83 7.70 8.44
CA LYS A 136 -26.09 7.38 9.15
C LYS A 136 -26.99 6.47 8.31
N GLU A 137 -27.11 6.78 7.03
CA GLU A 137 -27.88 5.99 6.08
C GLU A 137 -27.33 4.57 5.96
N GLU A 138 -26.02 4.43 5.69
CA GLU A 138 -25.40 3.12 5.52
C GLU A 138 -25.40 2.28 6.81
N VAL A 139 -25.27 2.92 7.98
CA VAL A 139 -25.42 2.22 9.27
C VAL A 139 -26.86 1.73 9.46
N SER A 140 -27.84 2.56 9.09
CA SER A 140 -29.25 2.17 9.16
C SER A 140 -29.56 1.01 8.21
N ASN A 141 -28.95 0.98 7.02
CA ASN A 141 -29.05 -0.14 6.09
C ASN A 141 -28.49 -1.44 6.69
N LEU A 142 -27.30 -1.36 7.30
CA LEU A 142 -26.67 -2.50 7.95
C LEU A 142 -27.50 -3.03 9.13
N ILE A 143 -28.05 -2.15 9.97
CA ILE A 143 -28.90 -2.54 11.10
C ILE A 143 -30.17 -3.23 10.61
N ARG A 144 -30.85 -2.67 9.61
CA ARG A 144 -32.05 -3.30 9.01
C ARG A 144 -31.74 -4.68 8.45
N PHE A 145 -30.59 -4.84 7.79
CA PHE A 145 -30.15 -6.14 7.30
C PHE A 145 -29.94 -7.14 8.45
N ILE A 146 -29.22 -6.75 9.51
CA ILE A 146 -28.98 -7.62 10.67
C ILE A 146 -30.29 -8.02 11.35
N ASP A 147 -31.22 -7.08 11.54
CA ASP A 147 -32.52 -7.31 12.14
C ASP A 147 -33.36 -8.33 11.33
N SER A 148 -33.34 -8.19 9.99
CA SER A 148 -33.98 -9.15 9.07
C SER A 148 -33.40 -10.56 9.16
N CYS A 149 -32.17 -10.70 9.66
CA CYS A 149 -31.47 -11.96 9.84
C CYS A 149 -31.46 -12.44 11.30
N SER A 150 -32.29 -11.89 12.20
CA SER A 150 -32.32 -12.21 13.64
C SER A 150 -32.41 -13.70 14.00
N ARG A 151 -32.87 -14.55 13.07
CA ARG A 151 -33.01 -16.01 13.24
C ARG A 151 -31.90 -16.83 12.55
N PHE A 152 -30.94 -16.18 11.90
CA PHE A 152 -29.90 -16.83 11.10
C PHE A 152 -28.50 -16.44 11.57
N SER A 153 -27.55 -17.37 11.43
CA SER A 153 -26.13 -17.03 11.52
C SER A 153 -25.73 -16.29 10.24
N ILE A 154 -25.06 -15.14 10.38
CA ILE A 154 -24.63 -14.30 9.26
C ILE A 154 -23.13 -14.07 9.30
N ASP A 155 -22.49 -14.08 8.12
CA ASP A 155 -21.11 -13.60 7.99
C ASP A 155 -21.09 -12.08 7.89
N LEU A 156 -20.73 -11.43 8.99
CA LEU A 156 -20.60 -9.97 9.06
C LEU A 156 -19.39 -9.43 8.29
N ARG A 157 -18.39 -10.26 7.93
CA ARG A 157 -17.18 -9.79 7.26
C ARG A 157 -17.49 -9.18 5.90
N GLU A 158 -18.27 -9.87 5.09
CA GLU A 158 -18.67 -9.36 3.78
C GLU A 158 -19.57 -8.14 3.90
N LYS A 159 -20.50 -8.15 4.87
CA LYS A 159 -21.43 -7.03 5.08
C LYS A 159 -20.72 -5.77 5.58
N ILE A 160 -19.74 -5.90 6.46
CA ILE A 160 -18.90 -4.77 6.89
C ILE A 160 -18.02 -4.27 5.73
N SER A 161 -17.50 -5.17 4.88
CA SER A 161 -16.75 -4.79 3.67
C SER A 161 -17.61 -3.94 2.75
N SER A 162 -18.80 -4.41 2.38
CA SER A 162 -19.71 -3.69 1.47
C SER A 162 -20.23 -2.40 2.09
N PHE A 163 -20.54 -2.39 3.39
CA PHE A 163 -20.87 -1.16 4.13
C PHE A 163 -19.75 -0.11 4.05
N THR A 164 -18.51 -0.53 4.34
CA THR A 164 -17.35 0.37 4.28
C THR A 164 -17.14 0.90 2.88
N PHE A 165 -17.31 0.02 1.88
CA PHE A 165 -17.18 0.38 0.49
C PHE A 165 -18.25 1.38 0.04
N ALA A 166 -19.53 1.16 0.39
CA ALA A 166 -20.64 2.06 0.10
C ALA A 166 -20.44 3.45 0.72
N VAL A 167 -19.97 3.51 1.98
CA VAL A 167 -19.65 4.79 2.64
C VAL A 167 -18.54 5.54 1.88
N ILE A 168 -17.47 4.84 1.48
CA ILE A 168 -16.33 5.45 0.78
C ILE A 168 -16.74 5.89 -0.63
N SER A 169 -17.45 5.04 -1.39
CA SER A 169 -17.88 5.35 -2.75
C SER A 169 -18.83 6.55 -2.77
N LYS A 170 -19.86 6.58 -1.91
CA LYS A 170 -20.78 7.72 -1.79
C LYS A 170 -20.04 8.99 -1.35
N ALA A 171 -19.08 8.90 -0.43
CA ALA A 171 -18.31 10.06 0.02
C ALA A 171 -17.37 10.61 -1.08
N ALA A 172 -16.77 9.73 -1.87
CA ALA A 172 -15.84 10.12 -2.95
C ALA A 172 -16.57 10.61 -4.22
N LEU A 173 -17.66 9.94 -4.61
CA LEU A 173 -18.37 10.18 -5.87
C LEU A 173 -19.57 11.13 -5.74
N GLY A 174 -20.03 11.33 -4.49
CA GLY A 174 -21.19 12.16 -4.15
C GLY A 174 -22.55 11.58 -4.53
N LYS A 175 -22.60 10.32 -5.02
CA LYS A 175 -23.82 9.63 -5.44
C LYS A 175 -23.67 8.12 -5.30
N GLU A 176 -24.78 7.41 -5.45
CA GLU A 176 -24.76 5.97 -5.73
C GLU A 176 -24.12 5.70 -7.09
N PHE A 177 -23.27 4.68 -7.12
CA PHE A 177 -22.51 4.29 -8.30
C PHE A 177 -23.05 2.96 -8.81
N LYS A 178 -23.44 2.88 -10.08
CA LYS A 178 -24.13 1.70 -10.63
C LYS A 178 -23.20 0.48 -10.65
N GLU A 179 -21.91 0.70 -10.88
CA GLU A 179 -20.89 -0.33 -10.96
C GLU A 179 -20.22 -0.58 -9.60
N GLN A 180 -20.88 -0.23 -8.48
CA GLN A 180 -20.35 -0.38 -7.12
C GLN A 180 -19.86 -1.80 -6.84
N ASP A 181 -20.65 -2.83 -7.15
CA ASP A 181 -20.27 -4.22 -6.91
C ASP A 181 -19.05 -4.65 -7.76
N SER A 182 -18.97 -4.14 -8.99
CA SER A 182 -17.83 -4.36 -9.88
C SER A 182 -16.56 -3.74 -9.32
N LEU A 183 -16.64 -2.49 -8.85
CA LEU A 183 -15.52 -1.80 -8.22
C LEU A 183 -15.11 -2.48 -6.92
N GLU A 184 -16.05 -2.89 -6.05
CA GLU A 184 -15.74 -3.63 -4.82
C GLU A 184 -15.01 -4.94 -5.13
N SER A 185 -15.50 -5.70 -6.12
CA SER A 185 -14.91 -6.96 -6.56
C SER A 185 -13.48 -6.79 -7.07
N VAL A 186 -13.26 -5.80 -7.95
CA VAL A 186 -11.95 -5.49 -8.51
C VAL A 186 -10.98 -5.02 -7.42
N LEU A 187 -11.41 -4.20 -6.46
CA LEU A 187 -10.57 -3.78 -5.35
C LEU A 187 -10.24 -4.94 -4.38
N LYS A 188 -11.16 -5.89 -4.17
CA LYS A 188 -10.89 -7.13 -3.41
C LYS A 188 -9.82 -7.98 -4.11
N GLU A 189 -9.91 -8.12 -5.42
CA GLU A 189 -8.89 -8.82 -6.22
C GLU A 189 -7.52 -8.12 -6.14
N GLY A 190 -7.50 -6.80 -6.29
CA GLY A 190 -6.28 -5.99 -6.13
C GLY A 190 -5.65 -6.13 -4.76
N ARG A 191 -6.46 -6.10 -3.69
CA ARG A 191 -5.98 -6.34 -2.32
C ARG A 191 -5.35 -7.72 -2.16
N LYS A 192 -5.97 -8.76 -2.72
CA LYS A 192 -5.46 -10.13 -2.68
C LYS A 192 -4.09 -10.22 -3.37
N LEU A 193 -3.96 -9.64 -4.57
CA LEU A 193 -2.69 -9.63 -5.31
C LEU A 193 -1.61 -8.80 -4.59
N ALA A 194 -1.98 -7.65 -4.01
CA ALA A 194 -1.06 -6.79 -3.27
C ALA A 194 -0.58 -7.39 -1.94
N SER A 195 -1.39 -8.26 -1.31
CA SER A 195 -1.03 -8.93 -0.05
C SER A 195 -0.10 -10.16 -0.22
N GLY A 196 0.11 -10.61 -1.47
CA GLY A 196 0.89 -11.80 -1.78
C GLY A 196 2.40 -11.56 -1.79
N PHE A 197 3.17 -12.64 -1.68
CA PHE A 197 4.61 -12.61 -1.90
C PHE A 197 4.92 -12.50 -3.41
N CYS A 198 5.77 -11.55 -3.79
CA CYS A 198 6.26 -11.41 -5.16
C CYS A 198 7.79 -11.56 -5.20
N LEU A 199 8.27 -12.54 -5.98
CA LEU A 199 9.71 -12.79 -6.15
C LEU A 199 10.44 -11.58 -6.76
N ALA A 200 9.74 -10.85 -7.62
CA ALA A 200 10.29 -9.69 -8.32
C ALA A 200 10.54 -8.50 -7.38
N ASP A 201 9.79 -8.41 -6.27
CA ASP A 201 9.96 -7.35 -5.27
C ASP A 201 11.18 -7.59 -4.37
N VAL A 202 11.62 -8.84 -4.23
CA VAL A 202 12.82 -9.21 -3.43
C VAL A 202 14.09 -9.39 -4.27
N TYR A 203 13.98 -9.46 -5.61
CA TYR A 203 15.12 -9.51 -6.54
C TYR A 203 14.99 -8.45 -7.66
N PRO A 204 14.96 -7.15 -7.33
CA PRO A 204 14.72 -6.08 -8.31
C PRO A 204 15.79 -6.00 -9.41
N SER A 205 17.01 -6.52 -9.19
CA SER A 205 18.04 -6.50 -10.24
C SER A 205 17.79 -7.54 -11.34
N VAL A 206 16.90 -8.51 -11.10
CA VAL A 206 16.72 -9.70 -11.95
C VAL A 206 15.46 -9.55 -12.81
N LYS A 207 15.59 -8.73 -13.87
CA LYS A 207 14.43 -8.24 -14.63
C LYS A 207 13.53 -9.32 -15.27
N TRP A 208 14.09 -10.47 -15.63
CA TRP A 208 13.34 -11.56 -16.27
C TRP A 208 12.34 -12.26 -15.34
N ILE A 209 12.52 -12.19 -14.00
CA ILE A 209 11.56 -12.73 -13.03
C ILE A 209 10.18 -12.05 -13.15
N HIS A 210 10.16 -10.75 -13.51
CA HIS A 210 8.90 -10.04 -13.76
C HIS A 210 8.10 -10.60 -14.94
N LEU A 211 8.72 -11.38 -15.84
CA LEU A 211 8.09 -11.89 -17.06
C LEU A 211 7.58 -13.33 -16.88
N ILE A 212 8.24 -14.15 -16.05
CA ILE A 212 7.97 -15.59 -15.98
C ILE A 212 6.83 -15.96 -15.01
N SER A 213 6.58 -15.15 -14.00
CA SER A 213 5.66 -15.52 -12.92
C SER A 213 4.17 -15.51 -13.31
N GLY A 214 3.81 -15.07 -14.52
CA GLY A 214 2.41 -14.81 -14.93
C GLY A 214 1.70 -13.72 -14.12
N MET A 215 2.33 -13.21 -13.06
CA MET A 215 1.80 -12.17 -12.17
C MET A 215 1.60 -10.86 -12.92
N ARG A 216 2.55 -10.50 -13.79
CA ARG A 216 2.46 -9.31 -14.64
C ARG A 216 1.15 -9.27 -15.42
N HIS A 217 0.85 -10.33 -16.17
CA HIS A 217 -0.37 -10.40 -16.97
C HIS A 217 -1.64 -10.30 -16.09
N LYS A 218 -1.65 -10.93 -14.91
CA LYS A 218 -2.77 -10.79 -13.95
C LYS A 218 -2.93 -9.36 -13.46
N LEU A 219 -1.82 -8.67 -13.18
CA LEU A 219 -1.82 -7.28 -12.74
C LEU A 219 -2.22 -6.32 -13.86
N GLU A 220 -1.80 -6.56 -15.09
CA GLU A 220 -2.20 -5.79 -16.29
C GLU A 220 -3.70 -5.94 -16.54
N LYS A 221 -4.23 -7.18 -16.54
CA LYS A 221 -5.67 -7.41 -16.66
C LYS A 221 -6.48 -6.77 -15.53
N LEU A 222 -5.93 -6.75 -14.31
CA LEU A 222 -6.54 -6.06 -13.18
C LEU A 222 -6.52 -4.54 -13.39
N HIS A 223 -5.40 -4.00 -13.86
CA HIS A 223 -5.26 -2.59 -14.20
C HIS A 223 -6.29 -2.16 -15.24
N ASP A 224 -6.43 -2.87 -16.35
CA ASP A 224 -7.40 -2.55 -17.40
C ASP A 224 -8.85 -2.48 -16.87
N ARG A 225 -9.20 -3.38 -15.94
CA ARG A 225 -10.53 -3.38 -15.30
C ARG A 225 -10.72 -2.22 -14.34
N ILE A 226 -9.68 -1.86 -13.58
CA ILE A 226 -9.72 -0.68 -12.69
C ILE A 226 -9.83 0.59 -13.53
N ASP A 227 -8.98 0.71 -14.55
CA ASP A 227 -8.92 1.85 -15.46
C ASP A 227 -10.27 2.09 -16.14
N GLY A 228 -10.89 1.04 -16.69
CA GLY A 228 -12.22 1.15 -17.30
C GLY A 228 -13.30 1.65 -16.33
N ILE A 229 -13.28 1.22 -15.06
CA ILE A 229 -14.23 1.73 -14.05
C ILE A 229 -13.92 3.18 -13.66
N LEU A 230 -12.64 3.53 -13.50
CA LEU A 230 -12.23 4.90 -13.21
C LEU A 230 -12.60 5.85 -14.36
N GLN A 231 -12.47 5.41 -15.61
CA GLN A 231 -12.85 6.19 -16.77
C GLN A 231 -14.36 6.49 -16.77
N ILE A 232 -15.21 5.49 -16.48
CA ILE A 232 -16.66 5.70 -16.32
C ILE A 232 -16.92 6.77 -15.25
N ILE A 233 -16.25 6.69 -14.10
CA ILE A 233 -16.39 7.67 -13.01
C ILE A 233 -16.01 9.09 -13.47
N VAL A 234 -14.88 9.21 -14.17
CA VAL A 234 -14.37 10.49 -14.67
C VAL A 234 -15.34 11.09 -15.69
N ASP A 235 -15.82 10.29 -16.65
CA ASP A 235 -16.76 10.72 -17.68
C ASP A 235 -18.08 11.19 -17.06
N GLU A 236 -18.66 10.41 -16.14
CA GLU A 236 -19.88 10.79 -15.43
C GLU A 236 -19.70 12.04 -14.54
N SER A 237 -18.50 12.29 -14.02
CA SER A 237 -18.22 13.50 -13.25
C SER A 237 -18.12 14.73 -14.16
N THR A 238 -17.45 14.59 -15.30
CA THR A 238 -17.24 15.67 -16.28
C THR A 238 -18.55 16.10 -16.93
N GLU A 239 -19.38 15.15 -17.35
CA GLU A 239 -20.70 15.44 -17.94
C GLU A 239 -21.63 16.17 -16.94
N ARG A 240 -21.53 15.85 -15.65
CA ARG A 240 -22.32 16.53 -14.61
C ARG A 240 -21.89 17.98 -14.41
N GLU A 241 -20.60 18.25 -14.38
CA GLU A 241 -20.10 19.62 -14.25
C GLU A 241 -20.50 20.46 -15.48
N TRP A 242 -20.35 19.91 -16.68
CA TRP A 242 -20.82 20.55 -17.92
C TRP A 242 -22.31 20.91 -17.88
N LYS A 243 -23.18 19.98 -17.42
CA LYS A 243 -24.62 20.24 -17.29
C LYS A 243 -24.95 21.31 -16.25
N LYS A 244 -24.18 21.41 -15.16
CA LYS A 244 -24.35 22.47 -14.16
C LYS A 244 -23.99 23.84 -14.72
N GLU A 245 -22.90 23.91 -15.49
CA GLU A 245 -22.46 25.15 -16.13
C GLU A 245 -23.47 25.67 -17.15
N GLN A 246 -24.13 24.79 -17.91
CA GLN A 246 -25.20 25.19 -18.84
C GLN A 246 -26.51 25.63 -18.17
N ALA A 247 -26.72 25.23 -16.91
CA ALA A 247 -27.92 25.54 -16.14
C ALA A 247 -27.77 26.76 -15.23
N SER A 248 -26.56 27.34 -15.13
CA SER A 248 -26.25 28.54 -14.36
C SER A 248 -26.15 29.78 -15.23
#